data_AF-A0A9P6NPM7-F1
#
_entry.id   AF-A0A9P6NPM7-F1
#
_cell.length_a   1.000
_cell.length_b   1.000
_cell.length_c   1.000
_cell.angle_alpha   90.00
_cell.angle_beta   90.00
_cell.angle_gamma   90.00
#
_symmetry.space_group_name_H-M   'P 1'
#
loop_
_entity.id
_entity.type
_entity.pdbx_description
1 polymer ?
#
loop_
_entity_poly.entity_id
_entity_poly.type
_entity_poly.pdbx_seq_one_letter_code
_entity_poly.pdbx_strand_id
1 'polypeptide(L)'
;MSKVTVDSLPYYDRDLDIVPNLRQRVEREIEKELKTQNNLSTCSDSQQRINHPFLEQFPELSSVSSSIKPKEIYHDLLKISLPSLVEQWGINSQPTNHNNDLGLDLERLNIPYPKDLNDLKGWQQSFNNSKAQLEQQRLRLLNLNLINQFGSNHWKLYNFLIEKEISKLTLILDDFTNQIDRVNRRRKANQTDVGDQLNDLSQKWQNLISNNISIEIMNLNLTNEIKSLKLEEEELKKKLDKIS
;
A
#
# COMPACT_ATOMS: atom_id res chain seq x y z
N MET A 1 -10.31 -28.13 2.94
CA MET A 1 -10.89 -26.79 2.73
C MET A 1 -11.11 -26.61 1.24
N SER A 2 -12.35 -26.67 0.77
CA SER A 2 -12.67 -26.28 -0.61
C SER A 2 -12.28 -24.82 -0.76
N LYS A 3 -11.28 -24.56 -1.60
CA LYS A 3 -10.86 -23.19 -1.90
C LYS A 3 -12.04 -22.54 -2.60
N VAL A 4 -12.73 -21.62 -1.92
CA VAL A 4 -13.78 -20.82 -2.53
C VAL A 4 -13.15 -20.12 -3.74
N THR A 5 -13.47 -20.60 -4.94
CA THR A 5 -13.04 -19.99 -6.19
C THR A 5 -13.91 -18.76 -6.41
N VAL A 6 -13.44 -17.64 -5.89
CA VAL A 6 -13.95 -16.33 -6.28
C VAL A 6 -13.43 -16.08 -7.69
N ASP A 7 -14.31 -16.09 -8.67
CA ASP A 7 -14.00 -15.77 -10.05
C ASP A 7 -14.61 -14.42 -10.40
N SER A 8 -13.76 -13.49 -10.81
CA SER A 8 -14.14 -12.18 -11.34
C SER A 8 -13.18 -11.86 -12.47
N LEU A 9 -13.66 -11.21 -13.54
CA LEU A 9 -12.89 -10.95 -14.75
C LEU A 9 -12.61 -9.44 -14.91
N PRO A 10 -11.69 -8.82 -14.14
CA PRO A 10 -11.42 -7.39 -14.18
C PRO A 10 -11.17 -6.77 -15.57
N TYR A 11 -10.59 -7.53 -16.50
CA TYR A 11 -10.31 -7.04 -17.85
C TYR A 11 -11.52 -7.12 -18.80
N TYR A 12 -12.55 -7.89 -18.45
CA TYR A 12 -13.76 -8.09 -19.25
C TYR A 12 -14.97 -7.35 -18.64
N ASP A 13 -15.16 -7.47 -17.31
CA ASP A 13 -16.25 -6.88 -16.53
C ASP A 13 -16.02 -5.37 -16.32
N ARG A 14 -16.48 -4.54 -17.27
CA ARG A 14 -16.35 -3.06 -17.22
C ARG A 14 -17.57 -2.35 -16.64
N ASP A 15 -18.55 -3.09 -16.12
CA ASP A 15 -19.83 -2.53 -15.69
C ASP A 15 -19.70 -1.53 -14.54
N LEU A 16 -18.71 -1.73 -13.65
CA LEU A 16 -18.41 -0.77 -12.57
C LEU A 16 -18.00 0.62 -13.08
N ASP A 17 -17.38 0.67 -14.27
CA ASP A 17 -16.91 1.91 -14.90
C ASP A 17 -17.98 2.49 -15.86
N ILE A 18 -18.74 1.62 -16.52
CA ILE A 18 -19.75 2.02 -17.52
C ILE A 18 -21.04 2.49 -16.83
N VAL A 19 -21.49 1.80 -15.78
CA VAL A 19 -22.76 2.08 -15.12
C VAL A 19 -22.56 3.15 -14.05
N PRO A 20 -23.14 4.35 -14.20
CA PRO A 20 -22.99 5.41 -13.21
C PRO A 20 -23.55 4.98 -11.86
N ASN A 21 -22.87 5.35 -10.77
CA ASN A 21 -23.24 5.07 -9.38
C ASN A 21 -23.25 3.59 -8.96
N LEU A 22 -22.88 2.64 -9.83
CA LEU A 22 -22.85 1.21 -9.47
C LEU A 22 -21.83 0.95 -8.36
N ARG A 23 -20.62 1.51 -8.49
CA ARG A 23 -19.57 1.42 -7.47
C ARG A 23 -20.05 1.88 -6.09
N GLN A 24 -20.72 3.04 -6.03
CA GLN A 24 -21.23 3.59 -4.76
C GLN A 24 -22.33 2.72 -4.16
N ARG A 25 -23.17 2.10 -4.99
CA ARG A 25 -24.20 1.17 -4.52
C ARG A 25 -23.57 -0.08 -3.92
N VAL A 26 -22.58 -0.67 -4.59
CA VAL A 26 -21.84 -1.84 -4.09
C VAL A 26 -21.14 -1.50 -2.76
N GLU A 27 -20.45 -0.36 -2.68
CA GLU A 27 -19.77 0.10 -1.47
C GLU A 27 -20.75 0.26 -0.30
N ARG A 28 -21.94 0.83 -0.54
CA ARG A 28 -22.99 0.94 0.49
C ARG A 28 -23.50 -0.42 0.98
N GLU A 29 -23.65 -1.40 0.10
CA GLU A 29 -24.05 -2.76 0.52
C GLU A 29 -22.93 -3.43 1.32
N ILE A 30 -21.66 -3.27 0.91
CA ILE A 30 -20.50 -3.75 1.69
C ILE A 30 -20.49 -3.13 3.08
N GLU A 31 -20.74 -1.82 3.20
CA GLU A 31 -20.84 -1.15 4.51
C GLU A 31 -21.96 -1.70 5.39
N LYS A 32 -23.12 -2.02 4.80
CA LYS A 32 -24.22 -2.65 5.55
C LYS A 32 -23.80 -4.03 6.06
N GLU A 33 -23.19 -4.86 5.22
CA GLU A 33 -22.70 -6.18 5.63
C GLU A 33 -21.60 -6.08 6.70
N LEU A 34 -20.66 -5.13 6.58
CA LEU A 34 -19.64 -4.89 7.60
C LEU A 34 -20.25 -4.46 8.94
N LYS A 35 -21.29 -3.61 8.93
CA LYS A 35 -22.03 -3.24 10.15
C LYS A 35 -22.74 -4.45 10.74
N THR A 36 -23.36 -5.29 9.92
CA THR A 36 -24.01 -6.53 10.35
C THR A 36 -22.99 -7.50 10.98
N GLN A 37 -21.84 -7.72 10.35
CA GLN A 37 -20.77 -8.59 10.87
C GLN A 37 -20.18 -8.07 12.18
N ASN A 38 -19.93 -6.76 12.29
CA ASN A 38 -19.45 -6.16 13.55
C ASN A 38 -20.47 -6.30 14.69
N ASN A 39 -21.77 -6.29 14.38
CA ASN A 39 -22.83 -6.53 15.39
C ASN A 39 -22.89 -8.01 15.81
N LEU A 40 -22.66 -8.97 14.90
CA LEU A 40 -22.52 -10.40 15.24
C LEU A 40 -21.23 -10.71 16.03
N SER A 41 -20.21 -9.86 15.95
CA SER A 41 -18.91 -10.04 16.62
C SER A 41 -18.92 -9.84 18.14
N THR A 42 -20.09 -9.63 18.76
CA THR A 42 -20.24 -9.58 20.23
C THR A 42 -20.51 -10.94 20.87
N CYS A 43 -20.64 -12.01 20.07
CA CYS A 43 -20.84 -13.36 20.58
C CYS A 43 -19.76 -14.30 20.03
N SER A 44 -18.84 -14.66 20.93
CA SER A 44 -18.03 -15.87 20.95
C SER A 44 -17.80 -16.62 19.62
N ASP A 45 -16.84 -16.18 18.81
CA ASP A 45 -16.05 -17.10 17.97
C ASP A 45 -14.75 -16.42 17.53
N SER A 46 -13.69 -16.68 18.29
CA SER A 46 -12.32 -16.22 18.06
C SER A 46 -11.58 -17.08 17.02
N GLN A 47 -12.26 -17.49 15.96
CA GLN A 47 -11.65 -18.25 14.87
C GLN A 47 -11.90 -17.53 13.54
N GLN A 48 -10.79 -17.09 12.93
CA GLN A 48 -10.67 -16.46 11.60
C GLN A 48 -10.69 -14.93 11.52
N ARG A 49 -10.02 -14.22 12.46
CA ARG A 49 -9.31 -13.01 12.01
C ARG A 49 -8.08 -13.46 11.23
N ILE A 50 -8.16 -13.43 9.90
CA ILE A 50 -6.99 -13.53 9.04
C ILE A 50 -6.20 -12.24 9.27
N ASN A 51 -5.28 -12.25 10.25
CA ASN A 51 -4.30 -11.19 10.38
C ASN A 51 -3.50 -11.16 9.06
N HIS A 52 -3.48 -10.01 8.40
CA HIS A 52 -2.77 -9.85 7.13
C HIS A 52 -1.27 -10.16 7.36
N PRO A 53 -0.60 -10.94 6.49
CA PRO A 53 0.78 -11.39 6.67
C PRO A 53 1.81 -10.25 6.82
N PHE A 54 1.42 -9.02 6.47
CA PHE A 54 2.21 -7.81 6.71
C PHE A 54 2.48 -7.54 8.21
N LEU A 55 1.55 -7.94 9.10
CA LEU A 55 1.72 -7.74 10.54
C LEU A 55 2.69 -8.75 11.18
N GLU A 56 2.99 -9.86 10.51
CA GLU A 56 4.02 -10.82 10.95
C GLU A 56 5.45 -10.31 10.72
N GLN A 57 5.65 -9.26 9.92
CA GLN A 57 6.97 -8.67 9.66
C GLN A 57 7.46 -7.74 10.78
N PHE A 58 6.59 -7.35 11.71
CA PHE A 58 7.00 -6.53 12.85
C PHE A 58 7.39 -7.43 14.02
N PRO A 59 8.53 -7.17 14.70
CA PRO A 59 8.89 -7.93 15.89
C PRO A 59 7.81 -7.71 16.96
N GLU A 60 7.18 -8.81 17.42
CA GLU A 60 6.25 -8.75 18.54
C GLU A 60 6.98 -8.22 19.77
N LEU A 61 6.60 -7.03 20.24
CA LEU A 61 7.19 -6.35 21.40
C LEU A 61 7.11 -7.17 22.71
N SER A 62 6.32 -8.25 22.73
CA SER A 62 6.20 -9.20 23.84
C SER A 62 7.38 -10.18 23.94
N SER A 63 8.04 -10.49 22.82
CA SER A 63 9.08 -11.53 22.73
C SER A 63 10.48 -11.07 23.17
N VAL A 64 10.69 -9.75 23.34
CA VAL A 64 11.99 -9.17 23.74
C VAL A 64 12.24 -9.25 25.26
N SER A 65 11.24 -9.65 26.06
CA SER A 65 11.37 -9.69 27.52
C SER A 65 12.27 -10.81 28.06
N SER A 66 12.61 -11.84 27.28
CA SER A 66 13.21 -13.06 27.82
C SER A 66 14.59 -13.45 27.29
N SER A 67 15.17 -12.79 26.27
CA SER A 67 16.47 -13.26 25.77
C SER A 67 17.31 -12.32 24.90
N ILE A 68 17.70 -11.12 25.35
CA ILE A 68 18.87 -10.42 24.78
C ILE A 68 19.62 -9.65 25.89
N LYS A 69 20.95 -9.79 25.96
CA LYS A 69 21.81 -9.07 26.91
C LYS A 69 21.67 -7.55 26.68
N PRO A 70 21.44 -6.75 27.72
CA PRO A 70 21.03 -5.35 27.58
C PRO A 70 22.08 -4.42 26.95
N LYS A 71 23.33 -4.84 26.76
CA LYS A 71 24.44 -3.94 26.41
C LYS A 71 24.43 -3.39 24.98
N GLU A 72 23.85 -4.08 24.00
CA GLU A 72 23.87 -3.64 22.59
C GLU A 72 22.70 -2.71 22.24
N ILE A 73 21.63 -2.71 23.04
CA ILE A 73 20.43 -1.88 22.82
C ILE A 73 20.62 -0.45 23.35
N TYR A 74 21.54 -0.23 24.29
CA TYR A 74 21.74 1.09 24.89
C TYR A 74 22.15 2.16 23.87
N HIS A 75 22.79 1.82 22.75
CA HIS A 75 23.32 2.83 21.84
C HIS A 75 22.26 3.51 20.96
N ASP A 76 21.24 2.77 20.51
CA ASP A 76 20.19 3.31 19.64
C ASP A 76 19.01 3.86 20.44
N LEU A 77 18.65 3.24 21.57
CA LEU A 77 17.60 3.77 22.45
C LEU A 77 18.02 5.09 23.12
N LEU A 78 19.28 5.24 23.54
CA LEU A 78 19.78 6.53 24.05
C LEU A 78 19.76 7.61 22.96
N LYS A 79 20.09 7.25 21.70
CA LYS A 79 20.08 8.19 20.57
C LYS A 79 18.69 8.71 20.23
N ILE A 80 17.68 7.83 20.29
CA ILE A 80 16.27 8.17 20.05
C ILE A 80 15.68 8.94 21.23
N SER A 81 16.08 8.62 22.47
CA SER A 81 15.57 9.30 23.65
C SER A 81 16.22 10.67 23.89
N LEU A 82 17.45 10.91 23.44
CA LEU A 82 18.18 12.15 23.72
C LEU A 82 17.42 13.43 23.26
N PRO A 83 16.85 13.51 22.04
CA PRO A 83 16.05 14.67 21.64
C PRO A 83 14.79 14.86 22.50
N SER A 84 14.09 13.77 22.83
CA SER A 84 12.86 13.81 23.65
C SER A 84 13.14 14.12 25.13
N LEU A 85 14.29 13.68 25.64
CA LEU A 85 14.75 13.95 27.00
C LEU A 85 15.24 15.40 27.16
N VAL A 86 15.83 15.99 26.11
CA VAL A 86 16.20 17.42 26.07
C VAL A 86 14.95 18.32 26.11
N GLU A 87 13.84 17.92 25.49
CA GLU A 87 12.55 18.63 25.64
C GLU A 87 11.92 18.42 27.03
N GLN A 88 12.00 17.21 27.58
CA GLN A 88 11.38 16.87 28.88
C GLN A 88 12.13 17.47 30.08
N TRP A 89 13.46 17.57 29.98
CA TRP A 89 14.30 18.24 30.98
C TRP A 89 14.62 19.65 30.53
N GLY A 90 13.58 20.42 30.20
CA GLY A 90 13.62 21.87 30.26
C GLY A 90 14.04 22.31 31.67
N ILE A 91 15.34 22.31 31.92
CA ILE A 91 15.92 22.90 33.11
C ILE A 91 15.59 24.38 32.98
N ASN A 92 14.68 24.85 33.85
CA ASN A 92 14.30 26.23 34.10
C ASN A 92 15.53 27.15 34.21
N SER A 93 16.09 27.49 33.06
CA SER A 93 17.16 28.45 32.90
C SER A 93 16.50 29.59 32.15
N GLN A 94 16.45 30.76 32.79
CA GLN A 94 16.02 32.01 32.16
C GLN A 94 16.62 32.12 30.75
N PRO A 95 15.90 32.68 29.77
CA PRO A 95 16.41 32.81 28.40
C PRO A 95 17.53 33.85 28.38
N THR A 96 18.73 33.44 28.79
CA THR A 96 19.94 34.21 28.51
C THR A 96 20.24 34.00 27.04
N ASN A 97 19.80 34.97 26.26
CA ASN A 97 20.25 35.25 24.90
C ASN A 97 21.75 34.90 24.77
N HIS A 98 22.07 33.82 24.02
CA HIS A 98 23.21 33.64 23.11
C HIS A 98 23.34 32.15 22.68
N ASN A 99 22.63 31.76 21.61
CA ASN A 99 23.02 30.82 20.54
C ASN A 99 23.68 29.44 20.83
N ASN A 100 23.45 28.78 21.97
CA ASN A 100 24.12 27.49 22.30
C ASN A 100 23.18 26.30 22.60
N ASP A 101 21.96 26.27 22.09
CA ASP A 101 20.95 25.22 22.41
C ASP A 101 21.15 23.85 21.72
N LEU A 102 22.26 23.62 21.00
CA LEU A 102 22.52 22.34 20.33
C LEU A 102 23.53 21.42 21.04
N GLY A 103 23.96 21.75 22.26
CA GLY A 103 25.09 21.04 22.89
C GLY A 103 26.39 21.18 22.09
N LEU A 104 26.45 22.16 21.19
CA LEU A 104 27.62 22.50 20.38
C LEU A 104 28.42 23.55 21.15
N ASP A 105 29.59 23.16 21.62
CA ASP A 105 30.54 24.05 22.27
C ASP A 105 31.18 24.99 21.23
N LEU A 106 30.59 26.19 21.10
CA LEU A 106 31.09 27.28 20.26
C LEU A 106 32.25 28.04 20.92
N GLU A 107 32.55 27.83 22.21
CA GLU A 107 33.67 28.49 22.90
C GLU A 107 35.02 28.01 22.36
N ARG A 108 35.10 26.78 21.84
CA ARG A 108 36.25 26.25 21.10
C ARG A 108 36.59 27.06 19.83
N LEU A 109 35.63 27.77 19.25
CA LEU A 109 35.81 28.52 18.00
C LEU A 109 36.26 29.97 18.23
N ASN A 110 36.15 30.49 19.45
CA ASN A 110 36.53 31.84 19.82
C ASN A 110 37.72 31.83 20.79
N ILE A 111 38.58 32.85 20.74
CA ILE A 111 39.59 33.09 21.77
C ILE A 111 39.03 34.19 22.67
N PRO A 112 38.34 33.87 23.78
CA PRO A 112 37.90 34.89 24.71
C PRO A 112 39.13 35.48 25.41
N TYR A 113 39.21 36.81 25.45
CA TYR A 113 40.11 37.48 26.39
C TYR A 113 39.43 37.50 27.77
N PRO A 114 40.16 37.19 28.85
CA PRO A 114 39.59 37.30 30.20
C PRO A 114 39.19 38.76 30.47
N LYS A 115 37.98 38.96 31.00
CA LYS A 115 37.42 40.29 31.30
C LYS A 115 38.18 40.99 32.45
N ASP A 116 38.65 40.19 33.40
CA ASP A 116 39.46 40.65 34.54
C ASP A 116 40.93 40.31 34.30
N LEU A 117 41.76 41.34 34.18
CA LEU A 117 43.19 41.19 33.87
C LEU A 117 43.99 40.46 34.97
N ASN A 118 43.46 40.42 36.20
CA ASN A 118 44.12 39.83 37.36
C ASN A 118 43.73 38.36 37.63
N ASP A 119 42.82 37.76 36.86
CA ASP A 119 42.42 36.36 37.04
C ASP A 119 43.40 35.39 36.35
N LEU A 120 44.28 34.77 37.14
CA LEU A 120 45.24 33.77 36.66
C LEU A 120 44.54 32.56 36.00
N LYS A 121 43.37 32.16 36.49
CA LYS A 121 42.68 30.93 36.02
C LYS A 121 42.05 31.15 34.65
N GLY A 122 41.41 32.29 34.42
CA GLY A 122 40.88 32.69 33.12
C GLY A 122 41.96 32.82 32.04
N TRP A 123 43.14 33.36 32.39
CA TRP A 123 44.29 33.38 31.48
C TRP A 123 44.80 31.98 31.11
N GLN A 124 44.89 31.08 32.09
CA GLN A 124 45.31 29.69 31.83
C GLN A 124 44.31 28.94 30.95
N GLN A 125 43.01 29.14 31.16
CA GLN A 125 41.97 28.55 30.32
C GLN A 125 42.02 29.09 28.88
N SER A 126 42.22 30.40 28.71
CA SER A 126 42.35 31.05 27.40
C SER A 126 43.59 30.59 26.65
N PHE A 127 44.71 30.40 27.36
CA PHE A 127 45.95 29.84 26.80
C PHE A 127 45.78 28.37 26.36
N ASN A 128 45.12 27.56 27.18
CA ASN A 128 44.84 26.17 26.83
C ASN A 128 43.89 26.08 25.61
N ASN A 129 42.90 26.97 25.53
CA ASN A 129 42.00 27.08 24.38
C ASN A 129 42.75 27.49 23.11
N SER A 130 43.63 28.52 23.17
CA SER A 130 44.40 28.95 22.00
C SER A 130 45.39 27.88 21.51
N LYS A 131 46.02 27.13 22.42
CA LYS A 131 46.86 25.99 22.07
C LYS A 131 46.06 24.88 21.38
N ALA A 132 44.89 24.54 21.92
CA ALA A 132 43.99 23.56 21.30
C ALA A 132 43.54 24.02 19.91
N GLN A 133 43.25 25.30 19.75
CA GLN A 133 42.86 25.90 18.47
C GLN A 133 44.00 25.88 17.45
N LEU A 134 45.23 26.18 17.86
CA LEU A 134 46.40 26.10 16.99
C LEU A 134 46.57 24.68 16.41
N GLU A 135 46.49 23.66 17.27
CA GLU A 135 46.56 22.27 16.81
C GLU A 135 45.38 21.89 15.92
N GLN A 136 44.17 22.37 16.22
CA GLN A 136 43.01 22.15 15.35
C GLN A 136 43.19 22.79 13.97
N GLN A 137 43.72 24.02 13.87
CA GLN A 137 44.02 24.64 12.59
C GLN A 137 45.12 23.89 11.84
N ARG A 138 46.14 23.39 12.55
CA ARG A 138 47.18 22.54 11.97
C ARG A 138 46.60 21.27 11.34
N LEU A 139 45.73 20.57 12.07
CA LEU A 139 45.02 19.39 11.57
C LEU A 139 44.09 19.73 10.40
N ARG A 140 43.38 20.87 10.46
CA ARG A 140 42.54 21.33 9.37
C ARG A 140 43.34 21.58 8.09
N LEU A 141 44.50 22.23 8.19
CA LEU A 141 45.39 22.45 7.04
C LEU A 141 45.88 21.13 6.43
N LEU A 142 46.25 20.16 7.28
CA LEU A 142 46.65 18.84 6.82
C LEU A 142 45.50 18.11 6.12
N ASN A 143 44.30 18.13 6.71
CA ASN A 143 43.11 17.52 6.12
C ASN A 143 42.71 18.21 4.80
N LEU A 144 42.80 19.54 4.73
CA LEU A 144 42.56 20.29 3.50
C LEU A 144 43.59 19.95 2.42
N ASN A 145 44.86 19.74 2.79
CA ASN A 145 45.88 19.30 1.84
C ASN A 145 45.54 17.91 1.27
N LEU A 146 45.17 16.96 2.14
CA LEU A 146 44.73 15.62 1.70
C LEU A 146 43.47 15.67 0.80
N ILE A 147 42.47 16.47 1.18
CA ILE A 147 41.24 16.63 0.38
C ILE A 147 41.53 17.32 -0.95
N ASN A 148 42.44 18.29 -0.99
CA ASN A 148 42.83 18.94 -2.25
C ASN A 148 43.51 17.92 -3.19
N GLN A 149 44.38 17.07 -2.67
CA GLN A 149 45.07 16.04 -3.46
C GLN A 149 44.14 14.93 -3.95
N PHE A 150 43.28 14.39 -3.07
CA PHE A 150 42.53 13.15 -3.36
C PHE A 150 41.03 13.34 -3.49
N GLY A 151 40.48 14.47 -3.02
CA GLY A 151 39.05 14.71 -2.95
C GLY A 151 38.38 14.62 -4.32
N SER A 152 38.87 15.34 -5.33
CA SER A 152 38.26 15.31 -6.66
C SER A 152 38.19 13.90 -7.25
N ASN A 153 39.26 13.12 -7.11
CA ASN A 153 39.31 11.74 -7.60
C ASN A 153 38.38 10.81 -6.79
N HIS A 154 38.32 10.98 -5.47
CA HIS A 154 37.42 10.22 -4.60
C HIS A 154 35.95 10.48 -4.94
N TRP A 155 35.55 11.74 -5.10
CA TRP A 155 34.18 12.12 -5.46
C TRP A 155 33.78 11.57 -6.83
N LYS A 156 34.69 11.60 -7.83
CA LYS A 156 34.42 11.01 -9.15
C LYS A 156 34.22 9.50 -9.07
N LEU A 157 35.06 8.80 -8.32
CA LEU A 157 34.93 7.35 -8.13
C LEU A 157 33.63 7.00 -7.39
N TYR A 158 33.29 7.77 -6.36
CA TYR A 158 32.04 7.61 -5.63
C TYR A 158 30.82 7.82 -6.54
N ASN A 159 30.81 8.88 -7.36
CA ASN A 159 29.75 9.11 -8.34
C ASN A 159 29.63 7.96 -9.34
N PHE A 160 30.75 7.47 -9.88
CA PHE A 160 30.76 6.32 -10.79
C PHE A 160 30.17 5.06 -10.14
N LEU A 161 30.48 4.80 -8.87
CA LEU A 161 29.92 3.67 -8.13
C LEU A 161 28.41 3.81 -7.93
N ILE A 162 27.94 5.00 -7.57
CA ILE A 162 26.50 5.27 -7.46
C ILE A 162 25.81 5.09 -8.81
N GLU A 163 26.33 5.65 -9.89
CA GLU A 163 25.75 5.50 -11.24
C GLU A 163 25.65 4.04 -11.66
N LYS A 164 26.67 3.23 -11.34
CA LYS A 164 26.65 1.78 -11.55
C LYS A 164 25.58 1.08 -10.71
N GLU A 165 25.40 1.49 -9.46
CA GLU A 165 24.37 0.93 -8.58
C GLU A 165 22.96 1.30 -9.06
N ILE A 166 22.74 2.56 -9.42
CA ILE A 166 21.50 3.03 -10.05
C ILE A 166 21.21 2.19 -11.29
N SER A 167 22.18 1.99 -12.17
CA SER A 167 22.02 1.19 -13.39
C SER A 167 21.63 -0.27 -13.10
N LYS A 168 22.14 -0.86 -12.02
CA LYS A 168 21.73 -2.22 -11.60
C LYS A 168 20.29 -2.23 -11.07
N LEU A 169 19.92 -1.25 -10.26
CA LEU A 169 18.58 -1.15 -9.70
C LEU A 169 17.53 -0.88 -10.79
N THR A 170 17.86 -0.07 -11.80
CA THR A 170 16.97 0.15 -12.96
C THR A 170 16.77 -1.14 -13.75
N LEU A 171 17.82 -1.94 -13.97
CA LEU A 171 17.69 -3.25 -14.64
C LEU A 171 16.78 -4.21 -13.86
N ILE A 172 16.95 -4.28 -12.53
CA ILE A 172 16.10 -5.11 -11.67
C ILE A 172 14.64 -4.64 -11.74
N LEU A 173 14.41 -3.33 -11.72
CA LEU A 173 13.08 -2.74 -11.86
C LEU A 173 12.47 -3.12 -13.21
N ASP A 174 13.21 -2.99 -14.31
CA ASP A 174 12.76 -3.36 -15.65
C ASP A 174 12.42 -4.85 -15.75
N ASP A 175 13.19 -5.72 -15.10
CA ASP A 175 12.87 -7.14 -15.04
C ASP A 175 11.54 -7.40 -14.31
N PHE A 176 11.30 -6.71 -13.20
CA PHE A 176 10.03 -6.83 -12.47
C PHE A 176 8.84 -6.24 -13.24
N THR A 177 9.00 -5.09 -13.89
CA THR A 177 7.94 -4.51 -14.73
C THR A 177 7.61 -5.44 -15.90
N ASN A 178 8.62 -6.01 -16.56
CA ASN A 178 8.44 -7.01 -17.61
C ASN A 178 7.72 -8.27 -17.10
N GLN A 179 8.03 -8.74 -15.89
CA GLN A 179 7.32 -9.88 -15.27
C GLN A 179 5.86 -9.53 -14.98
N ILE A 180 5.59 -8.36 -14.41
CA ILE A 180 4.23 -7.86 -14.16
C ILE A 180 3.45 -7.78 -15.47
N ASP A 181 4.03 -7.20 -16.51
CA ASP A 181 3.41 -7.06 -17.81
C ASP A 181 3.12 -8.40 -18.47
N ARG A 182 4.04 -9.37 -18.39
CA ARG A 182 3.81 -10.73 -18.88
C ARG A 182 2.62 -11.38 -18.18
N VAL A 183 2.56 -11.26 -16.86
CA VAL A 183 1.44 -11.80 -16.07
C VAL A 183 0.13 -11.10 -16.43
N ASN A 184 0.13 -9.77 -16.53
CA ASN A 184 -1.06 -9.00 -16.87
C ASN A 184 -1.56 -9.31 -18.29
N ARG A 185 -0.65 -9.44 -19.28
CA ARG A 185 -1.00 -9.87 -20.64
C ARG A 185 -1.63 -11.25 -20.64
N ARG A 186 -1.05 -12.22 -19.91
CA ARG A 186 -1.61 -13.57 -19.79
C ARG A 186 -2.98 -13.58 -19.12
N ARG A 187 -3.15 -12.82 -18.03
CA ARG A 187 -4.45 -12.67 -17.36
C ARG A 187 -5.48 -12.08 -18.31
N LYS A 188 -5.14 -11.00 -19.01
CA LYS A 188 -6.04 -10.36 -19.97
C LYS A 188 -6.47 -11.33 -21.06
N ALA A 189 -5.53 -12.06 -21.67
CA ALA A 189 -5.84 -13.06 -22.71
C ALA A 189 -6.78 -14.15 -22.20
N ASN A 190 -6.51 -14.73 -21.03
CA ASN A 190 -7.37 -15.76 -20.44
C ASN A 190 -8.76 -15.23 -20.09
N GLN A 191 -8.84 -14.01 -19.54
CA GLN A 191 -10.12 -13.41 -19.14
C GLN A 191 -10.97 -13.02 -20.34
N THR A 192 -10.37 -12.53 -21.43
CA THR A 192 -11.11 -12.27 -22.67
C THR A 192 -11.62 -13.55 -23.31
N ASP A 193 -10.82 -14.61 -23.37
CA ASP A 193 -11.23 -15.91 -23.91
C ASP A 193 -12.40 -16.52 -23.11
N VAL A 194 -12.29 -16.55 -21.77
CA VAL A 194 -13.38 -17.02 -20.90
C VAL A 194 -14.61 -16.12 -20.99
N GLY A 195 -14.43 -14.80 -21.07
CA GLY A 195 -15.52 -13.84 -21.23
C GLY A 195 -16.29 -14.05 -22.55
N ASP A 196 -15.58 -14.30 -23.64
CA ASP A 196 -16.17 -14.60 -24.96
C ASP A 196 -16.95 -15.92 -24.90
N GLN A 197 -16.39 -16.97 -24.28
CA GLN A 197 -17.09 -18.25 -24.08
C GLN A 197 -18.36 -18.10 -23.24
N LEU A 198 -18.33 -17.26 -22.19
CA LEU A 198 -19.49 -16.97 -21.37
C LEU A 198 -20.56 -16.20 -22.16
N ASN A 199 -20.17 -15.25 -23.01
CA ASN A 199 -21.08 -14.54 -23.90
C ASN A 199 -21.74 -15.49 -24.90
N ASP A 200 -20.99 -16.40 -25.51
CA ASP A 200 -21.52 -17.42 -26.41
C ASP A 200 -22.55 -18.32 -25.71
N LEU A 201 -22.26 -18.76 -24.48
CA LEU A 201 -23.19 -19.55 -23.68
C LEU A 201 -24.43 -18.75 -23.29
N SER A 202 -24.27 -17.47 -22.94
CA SER A 202 -25.36 -16.55 -22.63
C SER A 202 -26.28 -16.36 -23.84
N GLN A 203 -25.72 -16.15 -25.04
CA GLN A 203 -26.50 -16.03 -26.27
C GLN A 203 -27.23 -17.34 -26.60
N LYS A 204 -26.57 -18.49 -26.47
CA LYS A 204 -27.22 -19.80 -26.64
C LYS A 204 -28.38 -19.96 -25.67
N TRP A 205 -28.20 -19.58 -24.41
CA TRP A 205 -29.25 -19.61 -23.39
C TRP A 205 -30.42 -18.68 -23.74
N GLN A 206 -30.15 -17.44 -24.16
CA GLN A 206 -31.19 -16.49 -24.61
C GLN A 206 -31.95 -17.04 -25.83
N ASN A 207 -31.26 -17.63 -26.80
CA ASN A 207 -31.88 -18.25 -27.96
C ASN A 207 -32.77 -19.43 -27.58
N LEU A 208 -32.32 -20.29 -26.65
CA LEU A 208 -33.14 -21.40 -26.14
C LEU A 208 -34.40 -20.91 -25.43
N ILE A 209 -34.29 -19.85 -24.62
CA ILE A 209 -35.44 -19.22 -23.98
C ILE A 209 -36.39 -18.64 -25.02
N SER A 210 -35.87 -17.85 -25.97
CA SER A 210 -36.69 -17.25 -27.03
C SER A 210 -37.39 -18.32 -27.87
N ASN A 211 -36.70 -19.42 -28.18
CA ASN A 211 -37.29 -20.55 -28.90
C ASN A 211 -38.38 -21.23 -28.08
N ASN A 212 -38.16 -21.43 -26.78
CA ASN A 212 -39.15 -22.02 -25.90
C ASN A 212 -40.41 -21.14 -25.83
N ILE A 213 -40.25 -19.82 -25.63
CA ILE A 213 -41.36 -18.85 -25.65
C ILE A 213 -42.08 -18.87 -27.01
N SER A 214 -41.35 -18.95 -28.12
CA SER A 214 -41.95 -19.01 -29.46
C SER A 214 -42.78 -20.28 -29.66
N ILE A 215 -42.31 -21.43 -29.16
CA ILE A 215 -43.04 -22.69 -29.18
C ILE A 215 -44.30 -22.61 -28.31
N GLU A 216 -44.22 -22.02 -27.12
CA GLU A 216 -45.39 -21.81 -26.27
C GLU A 216 -46.45 -20.94 -26.95
N ILE A 217 -46.04 -19.86 -27.61
CA ILE A 217 -46.96 -19.00 -28.39
C ILE A 217 -47.59 -19.77 -29.56
N MET A 218 -46.81 -20.56 -30.31
CA MET A 218 -47.34 -21.40 -31.39
C MET A 218 -48.34 -22.44 -30.87
N ASN A 219 -48.03 -23.11 -29.76
CA ASN A 219 -48.94 -24.07 -29.13
C ASN A 219 -50.24 -23.40 -28.71
N LEU A 220 -50.18 -22.21 -28.08
CA LEU A 220 -51.37 -21.45 -27.73
C LEU A 220 -52.21 -21.11 -28.97
N ASN A 221 -51.59 -20.64 -30.05
CA ASN A 221 -52.29 -20.34 -31.29
C ASN A 221 -52.96 -21.59 -31.90
N LEU A 222 -52.24 -22.71 -31.99
CA LEU A 222 -52.77 -23.97 -32.50
C LEU A 222 -53.92 -24.48 -31.63
N THR A 223 -53.83 -24.37 -30.30
CA THR A 223 -54.93 -24.75 -29.41
C THR A 223 -56.16 -23.86 -29.59
N ASN A 224 -55.98 -22.58 -29.91
CA ASN A 224 -57.09 -21.67 -30.20
C ASN A 224 -57.75 -22.00 -31.55
N GLU A 225 -56.96 -22.31 -32.57
CA GLU A 225 -57.47 -22.76 -33.88
C GLU A 225 -58.23 -24.09 -33.77
N ILE A 226 -57.70 -25.06 -33.01
CA ILE A 226 -58.42 -26.32 -32.73
C ILE A 226 -59.74 -26.04 -32.01
N LYS A 227 -59.79 -25.09 -31.06
CA LYS A 227 -61.03 -24.71 -30.38
C LYS A 227 -62.03 -24.07 -31.35
N SER A 228 -61.61 -23.18 -32.23
CA SER A 228 -62.51 -22.56 -33.22
C SER A 228 -63.05 -23.59 -34.22
N LEU A 229 -62.20 -24.48 -34.73
CA LEU A 229 -62.63 -25.54 -35.66
C LEU A 229 -63.61 -26.53 -35.01
N LYS A 230 -63.41 -26.88 -33.73
CA LYS A 230 -64.37 -27.71 -32.98
C LYS A 230 -65.74 -27.05 -32.82
N LEU A 231 -65.77 -25.74 -32.57
CA LEU A 231 -67.02 -24.98 -32.51
C LEU A 231 -67.75 -25.02 -33.85
N GLU A 232 -67.04 -24.80 -34.96
CA GLU A 232 -67.61 -24.92 -36.31
C GLU A 232 -68.14 -26.34 -36.59
N GLU A 233 -67.40 -27.38 -36.22
CA GLU A 233 -67.84 -28.77 -36.37
C GLU A 233 -69.13 -29.04 -35.60
N GLU A 234 -69.24 -28.58 -34.36
CA GLU A 234 -70.47 -28.70 -33.55
C GLU A 234 -71.65 -27.94 -34.17
N GLU A 235 -71.42 -26.74 -34.70
CA GLU A 235 -72.45 -25.98 -35.41
C GLU A 235 -72.94 -26.70 -36.67
N LEU A 236 -72.03 -27.28 -37.45
CA LEU A 236 -72.37 -28.06 -38.63
C LEU A 236 -73.12 -29.35 -38.28
N LYS A 237 -72.71 -30.07 -37.22
CA LYS A 237 -73.45 -31.23 -36.71
C LYS A 237 -74.88 -30.86 -36.32
N LYS A 238 -75.07 -29.77 -35.57
CA LYS A 238 -76.41 -29.25 -35.24
C LYS A 238 -77.24 -28.89 -36.47
N LYS A 239 -76.60 -28.39 -37.54
CA LYS A 239 -77.29 -28.11 -38.81
C LYS A 239 -77.69 -29.41 -39.52
N LEU A 240 -76.84 -30.43 -39.52
CA LEU A 240 -77.12 -31.73 -40.11
C LEU A 240 -78.28 -32.44 -39.38
N ASP A 241 -78.26 -32.45 -38.05
CA ASP A 241 -79.32 -33.03 -37.21
C ASP A 241 -80.67 -32.34 -37.40
N LYS A 242 -80.70 -31.09 -37.89
CA LYS A 242 -81.94 -30.38 -38.24
C LYS A 242 -82.46 -30.71 -39.64
N ILE A 243 -81.63 -31.28 -40.51
CA ILE A 243 -81.95 -31.59 -41.91
C ILE A 243 -82.34 -33.08 -42.05
N SER A 244 -81.82 -33.95 -41.19
CA SER A 244 -82.28 -35.34 -41.03
C SER A 244 -83.57 -35.46 -40.22
#